data_AF-A0A0C3QE57-F1
#
_entry.id   AF-A0A0C3QE57-F1
#
_cell.length_a   1.000
_cell.length_b   1.000
_cell.length_c   1.000
_cell.angle_alpha   90.00
_cell.angle_beta   90.00
_cell.angle_gamma   90.00
#
_symmetry.space_group_name_H-M   'P 1'
#
loop_
_entity.id
_entity.type
_entity.pdbx_description
1 polymer ?
#
loop_
_entity_poly.entity_id
_entity_poly.type
_entity_poly.pdbx_seq_one_letter_code
_entity_poly.pdbx_strand_id
1 'polypeptide(L)'
;MCIFLWLDAWWRKEGTDLPDQTAVKILDMAAGSGEATICVKDWWASRRQETVVDSATITPSPGSALQRLPAALPSARPAFVPTFKVGGPAGGAAPSIRLSENSPFPAILATDPYTVQAYRDRTGLTCYPLSFEDLASGIMPRGSSEEPTEDGERQEEQDTGDTILHMVICSFALHLVESPSQLFALLWELTTKAKWLIIISPHKKPEIKDTWGWDHWDVETWARATPTSPFGILKDRVHCRVFRSCNFSD
;
A
#
# COMPACT_ATOMS: atom_id res chain seq x y z
N MET A 1 9.64 -2.75 -1.64
CA MET A 1 9.15 -2.36 -0.31
C MET A 1 8.53 -3.56 0.42
N CYS A 2 8.38 -3.53 1.75
CA CYS A 2 7.68 -4.58 2.50
C CYS A 2 6.17 -4.69 2.15
N ILE A 3 5.53 -3.60 1.71
CA ILE A 3 4.16 -3.61 1.17
C ILE A 3 4.00 -4.63 0.05
N PHE A 4 4.99 -4.70 -0.86
CA PHE A 4 4.93 -5.61 -2.00
C PHE A 4 4.81 -7.08 -1.56
N LEU A 5 5.52 -7.46 -0.49
CA LEU A 5 5.45 -8.80 0.09
C LEU A 5 4.12 -9.04 0.81
N TRP A 6 3.60 -8.01 1.48
CA TRP A 6 2.27 -8.06 2.09
C TRP A 6 1.18 -8.27 1.02
N LEU A 7 1.14 -7.45 -0.03
CA LEU A 7 0.16 -7.56 -1.11
C LEU A 7 0.22 -8.92 -1.79
N ASP A 8 1.43 -9.46 -1.99
CA ASP A 8 1.60 -10.83 -2.50
C ASP A 8 0.96 -11.89 -1.59
N ALA A 9 1.18 -11.79 -0.27
CA ALA A 9 0.62 -12.74 0.68
C ALA A 9 -0.91 -12.60 0.78
N TRP A 10 -1.40 -11.37 0.90
CA TRP A 10 -2.82 -11.06 0.98
C TRP A 10 -3.58 -11.47 -0.28
N TRP A 11 -3.04 -11.19 -1.47
CA TRP A 11 -3.72 -11.55 -2.70
C TRP A 11 -3.91 -13.06 -2.84
N ARG A 12 -2.91 -13.86 -2.48
CA ARG A 12 -2.99 -15.34 -2.53
C ARG A 12 -4.00 -15.94 -1.55
N LYS A 13 -4.35 -15.20 -0.50
CA LYS A 13 -5.13 -15.71 0.63
C LYS A 13 -6.55 -15.19 0.68
N GLU A 14 -6.76 -13.95 0.27
CA GLU A 14 -8.07 -13.29 0.29
C GLU A 14 -8.39 -12.55 -1.01
N GLY A 15 -7.36 -12.07 -1.73
CA GLY A 15 -7.59 -11.28 -2.95
C GLY A 15 -8.28 -12.06 -4.08
N THR A 16 -8.07 -13.38 -4.16
CA THR A 16 -8.72 -14.25 -5.15
C THR A 16 -10.20 -14.48 -4.89
N ASP A 17 -10.66 -14.26 -3.66
CA ASP A 17 -12.06 -14.49 -3.26
C ASP A 17 -12.92 -13.24 -3.49
N LEU A 18 -12.30 -12.14 -3.89
CA LEU A 18 -13.03 -10.94 -4.28
C LEU A 18 -13.78 -11.18 -5.59
N PRO A 19 -15.05 -10.75 -5.69
CA PRO A 19 -15.76 -10.81 -6.96
C PRO A 19 -14.99 -10.06 -8.05
N ASP A 20 -14.94 -10.59 -9.26
CA ASP A 20 -14.11 -10.08 -10.39
C ASP A 20 -14.25 -8.59 -10.68
N GLN A 21 -15.36 -7.95 -10.25
CA GLN A 21 -15.66 -6.52 -10.48
C GLN A 21 -15.48 -5.65 -9.23
N THR A 22 -15.02 -6.20 -8.10
CA THR A 22 -14.86 -5.45 -6.86
C THR A 22 -13.44 -4.88 -6.76
N ALA A 23 -13.32 -3.56 -6.81
CA ALA A 23 -12.05 -2.89 -6.57
C ALA A 23 -11.63 -3.02 -5.09
N VAL A 24 -10.36 -3.38 -4.88
CA VAL A 24 -9.74 -3.35 -3.55
C VAL A 24 -9.72 -1.91 -3.07
N LYS A 25 -10.35 -1.65 -1.92
CA LYS A 25 -10.43 -0.32 -1.31
C LYS A 25 -9.30 -0.14 -0.30
N ILE A 26 -8.40 0.80 -0.56
CA ILE A 26 -7.18 1.03 0.22
C ILE A 26 -7.19 2.47 0.72
N LEU A 27 -6.89 2.67 2.00
CA LEU A 27 -6.58 3.99 2.56
C LEU A 27 -5.08 4.09 2.85
N ASP A 28 -4.38 5.00 2.15
CA ASP A 28 -3.03 5.45 2.48
C ASP A 28 -3.11 6.57 3.52
N MET A 29 -3.02 6.20 4.80
CA MET A 29 -3.19 7.09 5.94
C MET A 29 -1.85 7.74 6.33
N ALA A 30 -1.85 9.06 6.45
CA ALA A 30 -0.63 9.87 6.59
C ALA A 30 0.35 9.54 5.45
N ALA A 31 -0.16 9.73 4.24
CA ALA A 31 0.46 9.23 3.01
C ALA A 31 1.83 9.85 2.70
N GLY A 32 2.19 10.98 3.32
CA GLY A 32 3.40 11.72 2.99
C GLY A 32 3.40 12.08 1.50
N SER A 33 4.52 11.84 0.80
CA SER A 33 4.57 12.00 -0.66
C SER A 33 3.98 10.82 -1.46
N GLY A 34 3.36 9.84 -0.80
CA GLY A 34 2.66 8.71 -1.43
C GLY A 34 3.55 7.50 -1.74
N GLU A 35 4.52 7.15 -0.89
CA GLU A 35 5.39 5.98 -1.10
C GLU A 35 4.61 4.66 -1.09
N ALA A 36 3.64 4.53 -0.19
CA ALA A 36 2.77 3.37 -0.13
C ALA A 36 1.89 3.27 -1.39
N THR A 37 1.23 4.37 -1.76
CA THR A 37 0.44 4.47 -2.98
C THR A 37 1.23 4.07 -4.24
N ILE A 38 2.44 4.59 -4.44
CA ILE A 38 3.27 4.22 -5.60
C ILE A 38 3.62 2.74 -5.55
N CYS A 39 3.99 2.20 -4.38
CA CYS A 39 4.28 0.78 -4.25
C CYS A 39 3.06 -0.10 -4.60
N VAL A 40 1.84 0.31 -4.26
CA VAL A 40 0.60 -0.39 -4.65
C VAL A 40 0.38 -0.32 -6.16
N LYS A 41 0.55 0.86 -6.77
CA LYS A 41 0.45 1.05 -8.24
C LYS A 41 1.44 0.17 -8.99
N ASP A 42 2.69 0.16 -8.56
CA ASP A 42 3.76 -0.62 -9.18
C ASP A 42 3.52 -2.13 -9.01
N TRP A 43 3.09 -2.55 -7.82
CA TRP A 43 2.69 -3.94 -7.57
C TRP A 43 1.58 -4.35 -8.54
N TRP A 44 0.51 -3.56 -8.62
CA TRP A 44 -0.61 -3.82 -9.51
C TRP A 44 -0.19 -3.94 -10.99
N ALA A 45 0.60 -2.98 -11.48
CA ALA A 45 1.11 -3.00 -12.84
C ALA A 45 1.97 -4.24 -13.12
N SER A 46 2.85 -4.60 -12.19
CA SER A 46 3.73 -5.77 -12.34
C SER A 46 2.98 -7.09 -12.41
N ARG A 47 1.85 -7.22 -11.69
CA ARG A 47 1.02 -8.45 -11.68
C ARG A 47 0.06 -8.56 -12.86
N ARG A 48 -0.09 -7.48 -13.65
CA ARG A 48 -0.82 -7.49 -14.93
C ARG A 48 0.08 -7.74 -16.15
N GLN A 49 1.35 -7.34 -16.11
CA GLN A 49 2.23 -7.32 -17.30
C GLN A 49 2.97 -8.63 -17.61
N GLU A 50 2.83 -9.69 -16.81
CA GLU A 50 3.55 -10.96 -17.04
C GLU A 50 3.04 -11.81 -18.23
N THR A 51 2.21 -11.26 -19.13
CA THR A 51 1.61 -11.98 -20.27
C THR A 51 2.41 -11.99 -21.57
N VAL A 52 3.65 -11.48 -21.61
CA VAL A 52 4.48 -11.56 -22.82
C VAL A 52 5.89 -12.06 -22.49
N VAL A 53 6.06 -13.38 -22.51
CA VAL A 53 7.34 -13.96 -22.92
C VAL A 53 7.04 -14.89 -24.07
N ASP A 54 6.96 -14.29 -25.26
CA ASP A 54 7.20 -15.03 -26.48
C ASP A 54 8.55 -15.72 -26.36
N SER A 55 8.55 -17.00 -26.67
CA SER A 55 9.75 -17.81 -26.89
C SER A 55 10.51 -17.24 -28.09
N ALA A 56 11.27 -16.17 -27.89
CA ALA A 56 12.21 -15.69 -28.89
C ALA A 56 13.49 -16.52 -28.79
N THR A 57 13.54 -17.57 -29.61
CA THR A 57 14.70 -18.36 -30.00
C THR A 57 15.95 -17.48 -30.15
N ILE A 58 16.88 -17.61 -29.20
CA ILE A 58 18.22 -17.01 -29.30
C ILE A 58 19.02 -17.82 -30.32
N THR A 59 19.18 -17.28 -31.53
CA THR A 59 20.18 -17.74 -32.50
C THR A 59 21.42 -16.86 -32.35
N PRO A 60 22.62 -17.40 -32.06
CA PRO A 60 23.83 -16.60 -31.95
C PRO A 60 24.46 -16.41 -33.34
N SER A 61 24.65 -15.16 -33.75
CA SER A 61 25.54 -14.82 -34.88
C SER A 61 26.76 -14.06 -34.36
N PRO A 62 27.98 -14.39 -34.81
CA PRO A 62 29.21 -13.79 -34.35
C PRO A 62 29.67 -12.62 -35.25
N GLY A 63 30.30 -11.63 -34.64
CA GLY A 63 31.48 -11.00 -35.26
C GLY A 63 31.48 -9.47 -35.39
N SER A 64 32.60 -8.90 -34.89
CA SER A 64 33.20 -7.60 -35.21
C SER A 64 32.64 -6.34 -34.56
N ALA A 65 33.43 -5.31 -34.23
CA ALA A 65 34.82 -5.14 -33.83
C ALA A 65 34.95 -3.64 -33.49
N LEU A 66 35.64 -3.36 -32.37
CA LEU A 66 36.28 -2.11 -31.94
C LEU A 66 36.22 -0.88 -32.87
N GLN A 67 35.69 0.24 -32.35
CA GLN A 67 36.20 1.57 -32.67
C GLN A 67 36.14 2.51 -31.46
N ARG A 68 37.20 3.32 -31.30
CA ARG A 68 37.54 4.12 -30.11
C ARG A 68 37.48 5.63 -30.42
N LEU A 69 36.94 6.40 -29.44
CA LEU A 69 37.24 7.79 -29.02
C LEU A 69 36.67 8.98 -29.85
N PRO A 70 36.57 10.24 -29.31
CA PRO A 70 37.05 10.81 -28.02
C PRO A 70 36.03 11.64 -27.19
N ALA A 71 36.54 12.27 -26.12
CA ALA A 71 35.89 12.86 -24.95
C ALA A 71 35.20 14.24 -25.09
N ALA A 72 34.21 14.51 -24.22
CA ALA A 72 33.71 15.86 -23.87
C ALA A 72 33.26 15.93 -22.39
N LEU A 73 33.48 17.10 -21.77
CA LEU A 73 33.31 17.49 -20.35
C LEU A 73 31.85 17.90 -19.97
N PRO A 74 31.59 18.34 -18.73
CA PRO A 74 30.85 17.65 -17.67
C PRO A 74 29.34 17.94 -17.68
N SER A 75 28.49 16.90 -17.66
CA SER A 75 27.04 17.07 -17.51
C SER A 75 26.56 16.53 -16.16
N ALA A 76 25.59 17.24 -15.61
CA ALA A 76 25.04 17.15 -14.27
C ALA A 76 24.76 15.71 -13.81
N ARG A 77 25.01 15.47 -12.51
CA ARG A 77 24.66 14.22 -11.82
C ARG A 77 23.19 13.89 -12.09
N PRO A 78 22.85 12.78 -12.76
CA PRO A 78 21.48 12.30 -12.72
C PRO A 78 21.18 11.85 -11.29
N ALA A 79 19.97 12.16 -10.83
CA ALA A 79 19.43 11.68 -9.56
C ALA A 79 19.60 10.16 -9.47
N PHE A 80 20.06 9.68 -8.32
CA PHE A 80 20.16 8.28 -7.99
C PHE A 80 18.76 7.67 -8.06
N VAL A 81 18.43 7.01 -9.17
CA VAL A 81 17.28 6.14 -9.30
C VAL A 81 17.76 4.75 -8.86
N PRO A 82 17.40 4.25 -7.67
CA PRO A 82 17.76 2.88 -7.31
C PRO A 82 17.00 1.92 -8.23
N THR A 83 17.73 1.31 -9.16
CA THR A 83 17.23 0.17 -9.92
C THR A 83 17.21 -1.04 -8.98
N PHE A 84 16.04 -1.39 -8.46
CA PHE A 84 15.88 -2.55 -7.59
C PHE A 84 16.01 -3.84 -8.41
N LYS A 85 17.22 -4.40 -8.52
CA LYS A 85 17.40 -5.79 -8.93
C LYS A 85 16.99 -6.70 -7.76
N VAL A 86 15.81 -7.31 -7.88
CA VAL A 86 15.35 -8.36 -6.95
C VAL A 86 16.15 -9.63 -7.24
N GLY A 87 17.31 -9.77 -6.60
CA GLY A 87 18.06 -11.02 -6.53
C GLY A 87 17.79 -11.71 -5.20
N GLY A 88 16.88 -12.68 -5.18
CA GLY A 88 16.69 -13.62 -4.07
C GLY A 88 17.11 -15.04 -4.49
N PRO A 89 17.57 -15.90 -3.55
CA PRO A 89 18.13 -17.20 -3.86
C PRO A 89 17.07 -18.21 -4.32
N ALA A 90 17.51 -19.17 -5.13
CA ALA A 90 16.71 -20.27 -5.64
C ALA A 90 16.21 -21.19 -4.51
N GLY A 91 14.96 -20.99 -4.11
CA GLY A 91 14.16 -21.94 -3.35
C GLY A 91 12.75 -21.91 -3.94
N GLY A 92 12.23 -23.09 -4.33
CA GLY A 92 10.97 -23.34 -5.06
C GLY A 92 10.09 -22.12 -5.32
N ALA A 93 10.07 -21.63 -6.56
CA ALA A 93 9.28 -20.48 -6.96
C ALA A 93 7.79 -20.76 -6.68
N ALA A 94 7.25 -20.14 -5.63
CA ALA A 94 5.82 -20.04 -5.43
C ALA A 94 5.19 -19.48 -6.72
N PRO A 95 4.00 -19.95 -7.13
CA PRO A 95 3.38 -19.48 -8.36
C PRO A 95 3.30 -17.95 -8.37
N SER A 96 3.76 -17.36 -9.48
CA SER A 96 3.65 -15.91 -9.71
C SER A 96 2.19 -15.51 -9.64
N ILE A 97 1.89 -14.49 -8.84
CA ILE A 97 0.54 -13.92 -8.76
C ILE A 97 0.23 -13.26 -10.10
N ARG A 98 -0.91 -13.61 -10.69
CA ARG A 98 -1.43 -12.96 -11.89
C ARG A 98 -2.82 -12.41 -11.59
N LEU A 99 -3.00 -11.13 -11.87
CA LEU A 99 -4.30 -10.48 -11.79
C LEU A 99 -5.09 -10.80 -13.06
N SER A 100 -6.40 -10.98 -12.96
CA SER A 100 -7.24 -11.12 -14.15
C SER A 100 -7.25 -9.80 -14.92
N GLU A 101 -7.38 -9.85 -16.25
CA GLU A 101 -7.44 -8.64 -17.08
C GLU A 101 -8.60 -7.72 -16.67
N ASN A 102 -9.69 -8.32 -16.18
CA ASN A 102 -10.90 -7.63 -15.74
C ASN A 102 -10.84 -7.15 -14.29
N SER A 103 -9.86 -7.56 -13.49
CA SER A 103 -9.72 -7.10 -12.10
C SER A 103 -9.62 -5.57 -12.10
N PRO A 104 -10.52 -4.80 -11.46
CA PRO A 104 -10.45 -3.35 -11.46
C PRO A 104 -9.23 -2.83 -10.68
N PHE A 105 -8.68 -1.68 -11.09
CA PHE A 105 -7.59 -1.03 -10.35
C PHE A 105 -8.03 -0.71 -8.91
N PRO A 106 -7.16 -0.88 -7.89
CA PRO A 106 -7.49 -0.57 -6.51
C PRO A 106 -8.02 0.86 -6.34
N ALA A 107 -9.11 1.01 -5.62
CA ALA A 107 -9.63 2.32 -5.21
C ALA A 107 -8.78 2.82 -4.04
N ILE A 108 -7.77 3.65 -4.34
CA ILE A 108 -6.84 4.21 -3.35
C ILE A 108 -7.34 5.59 -2.93
N LEU A 109 -7.64 5.72 -1.64
CA LEU A 109 -7.87 6.99 -0.95
C LEU A 109 -6.61 7.34 -0.16
N ALA A 110 -6.31 8.63 0.01
CA ALA A 110 -5.16 9.06 0.79
C ALA A 110 -5.49 10.24 1.70
N THR A 111 -4.90 10.25 2.89
CA THR A 111 -5.05 11.36 3.84
C THR A 111 -3.69 11.82 4.33
N ASP A 112 -3.49 13.14 4.37
CA ASP A 112 -2.32 13.76 5.01
C ASP A 112 -2.59 15.27 5.17
N PRO A 113 -2.50 15.85 6.37
CA PRO A 113 -2.76 17.28 6.57
C PRO A 113 -1.61 18.19 6.10
N TYR A 114 -0.42 17.64 5.81
CA TYR A 114 0.79 18.42 5.55
C TYR A 114 1.36 18.22 4.14
N THR A 115 1.10 17.09 3.49
CA THR A 115 1.77 16.73 2.22
C THR A 115 0.84 16.62 1.01
N VAL A 116 -0.38 17.14 1.08
CA VAL A 116 -1.39 17.05 0.00
C VAL A 116 -0.83 17.38 -1.38
N GLN A 117 -0.14 18.52 -1.53
CA GLN A 117 0.41 18.94 -2.82
C GLN A 117 1.51 17.99 -3.30
N ALA A 118 2.46 17.65 -2.44
CA ALA A 118 3.55 16.74 -2.78
C ALA A 118 3.05 15.33 -3.14
N TYR A 119 2.01 14.84 -2.45
CA TYR A 119 1.33 13.60 -2.78
C TYR A 119 0.69 13.67 -4.17
N ARG A 120 -0.09 14.74 -4.45
CA ARG A 120 -0.78 14.93 -5.73
C ARG A 120 0.20 15.00 -6.90
N ASP A 121 1.25 15.79 -6.75
CA ASP A 121 2.28 15.96 -7.78
C ASP A 121 2.97 14.64 -8.14
N ARG A 122 3.18 13.77 -7.14
CA ARG A 122 3.93 12.52 -7.32
C ARG A 122 3.08 11.33 -7.74
N THR A 123 1.86 11.22 -7.22
CA THR A 123 0.99 10.06 -7.44
C THR A 123 -0.04 10.28 -8.53
N GLY A 124 -0.40 11.54 -8.80
CA GLY A 124 -1.53 11.94 -9.62
C GLY A 124 -2.90 11.71 -8.98
N LEU A 125 -2.96 11.29 -7.71
CA LEU A 125 -4.21 11.00 -6.98
C LEU A 125 -4.56 12.11 -5.99
N THR A 126 -5.83 12.19 -5.63
CA THR A 126 -6.33 13.10 -4.59
C THR A 126 -5.83 12.66 -3.20
N CYS A 127 -5.40 13.62 -2.40
CA CYS A 127 -5.11 13.45 -0.98
C CYS A 127 -5.99 14.41 -0.18
N TYR A 128 -6.71 13.90 0.79
CA TYR A 128 -7.58 14.70 1.65
C TYR A 128 -6.76 15.26 2.81
N PRO A 129 -6.91 16.54 3.17
CA PRO A 129 -6.18 17.17 4.28
C PRO A 129 -6.74 16.76 5.65
N LEU A 130 -6.95 15.46 5.86
CA LEU A 130 -7.48 14.90 7.11
C LEU A 130 -6.34 14.46 8.02
N SER A 131 -6.43 14.85 9.28
CA SER A 131 -5.51 14.48 10.35
C SER A 131 -5.90 13.16 11.03
N PHE A 132 -5.04 12.65 11.92
CA PHE A 132 -5.40 11.51 12.78
C PHE A 132 -6.61 11.80 13.69
N GLU A 133 -6.80 13.05 14.11
CA GLU A 133 -7.93 13.44 14.96
C GLU A 133 -9.25 13.42 14.18
N ASP A 134 -9.23 13.85 12.92
CA ASP A 134 -10.39 13.77 12.03
C ASP A 134 -10.80 12.31 11.80
N LEU A 135 -9.83 11.45 11.49
CA LEU A 135 -10.06 10.01 11.32
C LEU A 135 -10.58 9.35 12.61
N ALA A 136 -10.02 9.71 13.76
CA ALA A 136 -10.48 9.21 15.07
C ALA A 136 -11.91 9.67 15.42
N SER A 137 -12.35 10.78 14.83
CA SER A 137 -13.71 11.31 14.96
C SER A 137 -14.70 10.70 13.94
N GLY A 138 -14.26 9.71 13.15
CA GLY A 138 -15.07 9.03 12.15
C GLY A 138 -15.14 9.75 10.80
N ILE A 139 -14.38 10.83 10.59
CA ILE A 139 -14.35 11.54 9.31
C ILE A 139 -13.48 10.74 8.34
N MET A 140 -14.10 10.13 7.32
CA MET A 140 -13.40 9.36 6.29
C MET A 140 -13.39 10.08 4.93
N PRO A 141 -12.31 9.94 4.14
CA PRO A 141 -12.28 10.47 2.78
C PRO A 141 -13.38 9.80 1.94
N ARG A 142 -14.22 10.61 1.30
CA ARG A 142 -15.28 10.13 0.40
C ARG A 142 -14.70 10.04 -1.00
N GLY A 143 -14.70 8.84 -1.60
CA GLY A 143 -14.27 8.68 -2.99
C GLY A 143 -15.17 9.51 -3.90
N SER A 144 -14.63 10.57 -4.48
CA SER A 144 -15.36 11.42 -5.42
C SER A 144 -15.45 10.72 -6.78
N SER A 145 -16.59 10.12 -7.10
CA SER A 145 -17.29 10.52 -8.32
C SER A 145 -18.11 11.74 -7.90
N GLU A 146 -17.53 12.93 -7.87
CA GLU A 146 -17.73 13.92 -8.93
C GLU A 146 -16.79 15.11 -8.67
N GLU A 147 -16.26 15.70 -9.75
CA GLU A 147 -15.64 17.02 -9.72
C GLU A 147 -16.68 18.06 -9.25
N PRO A 148 -16.30 19.05 -8.42
CA PRO A 148 -17.24 20.08 -8.00
C PRO A 148 -17.59 20.95 -9.22
N THR A 149 -18.80 20.79 -9.75
CA THR A 149 -19.39 21.77 -10.67
C THR A 149 -19.59 23.09 -9.92
N GLU A 150 -19.15 24.20 -10.51
CA GLU A 150 -19.11 25.54 -9.90
C GLU A 150 -20.49 26.15 -9.57
N ASP A 151 -21.59 25.43 -9.80
CA ASP A 151 -22.96 25.89 -9.57
C ASP A 151 -23.54 25.32 -8.27
N GLY A 152 -23.15 25.94 -7.15
CA GLY A 152 -24.07 26.49 -6.13
C GLY A 152 -25.19 25.67 -5.47
N GLU A 153 -25.44 24.40 -5.77
CA GLU A 153 -26.50 23.62 -5.13
C GLU A 153 -25.91 22.58 -4.18
N ARG A 154 -25.90 22.91 -2.88
CA ARG A 154 -25.69 21.93 -1.81
C ARG A 154 -26.87 20.97 -1.78
N GLN A 155 -26.81 19.92 -2.57
CA GLN A 155 -27.52 18.71 -2.20
C GLN A 155 -26.80 18.13 -0.97
N GLU A 156 -27.43 18.32 0.19
CA GLU A 156 -27.21 17.49 1.37
C GLU A 156 -27.66 16.07 1.05
N GLU A 157 -26.92 15.39 0.17
CA GLU A 157 -27.05 13.94 0.05
C GLU A 157 -26.44 13.32 1.31
N GLN A 158 -27.36 13.00 2.22
CA GLN A 158 -27.22 11.98 3.25
C GLN A 158 -26.86 10.64 2.62
N ASP A 159 -25.63 10.52 2.12
CA ASP A 159 -25.03 9.22 1.86
C ASP A 159 -24.04 8.94 3.00
N THR A 160 -24.58 8.34 4.06
CA THR A 160 -23.85 7.58 5.08
C THR A 160 -23.25 6.33 4.43
N GLY A 161 -22.35 6.53 3.46
CA GLY A 161 -21.67 5.47 2.73
C GLY A 161 -20.66 4.77 3.63
N ASP A 162 -21.15 3.82 4.42
CA ASP A 162 -20.41 2.94 5.32
C ASP A 162 -19.54 1.94 4.52
N THR A 163 -18.66 2.49 3.70
CA THR A 163 -17.79 1.72 2.84
C THR A 163 -16.65 1.13 3.67
N ILE A 164 -16.72 -0.18 3.86
CA ILE A 164 -15.65 -0.94 4.51
C ILE A 164 -14.43 -0.97 3.58
N LEU A 165 -13.29 -0.54 4.13
CA LEU A 165 -11.98 -0.61 3.51
C LEU A 165 -11.43 -2.03 3.63
N HIS A 166 -10.73 -2.47 2.59
CA HIS A 166 -10.00 -3.74 2.66
C HIS A 166 -8.76 -3.58 3.52
N MET A 167 -8.02 -2.48 3.35
CA MET A 167 -6.84 -2.22 4.17
C MET A 167 -6.56 -0.73 4.35
N VAL A 168 -6.00 -0.39 5.51
CA VAL A 168 -5.40 0.90 5.84
C VAL A 168 -3.90 0.71 5.92
N ILE A 169 -3.13 1.54 5.22
CA ILE A 169 -1.68 1.54 5.25
C ILE A 169 -1.24 2.82 5.94
N CYS A 170 -0.40 2.71 6.97
CA CYS A 170 0.23 3.86 7.61
C CYS A 170 1.74 3.74 7.55
N SER A 171 2.37 4.64 6.80
CA SER A 171 3.82 4.62 6.56
C SER A 171 4.52 5.66 7.40
N PHE A 172 5.38 5.22 8.32
CA PHE A 172 6.28 6.06 9.10
C PHE A 172 5.62 7.17 9.94
N ALA A 173 4.30 7.16 10.14
CA ALA A 173 3.59 8.30 10.75
C ALA A 173 2.82 7.97 12.04
N LEU A 174 2.46 6.71 12.30
CA LEU A 174 1.61 6.38 13.46
C LEU A 174 2.26 6.74 14.80
N HIS A 175 3.58 6.86 14.85
CA HIS A 175 4.32 7.27 16.06
C HIS A 175 4.16 8.74 16.42
N LEU A 176 3.61 9.56 15.51
CA LEU A 176 3.29 10.96 15.76
C LEU A 176 2.07 11.12 16.68
N VAL A 177 1.28 10.06 16.88
CA VAL A 177 0.19 10.04 17.86
C VAL A 177 0.78 9.69 19.23
N GLU A 178 1.20 10.72 19.96
CA GLU A 178 1.94 10.56 21.23
C GLU A 178 1.04 10.09 22.38
N SER A 179 -0.22 10.51 22.39
CA SER A 179 -1.17 10.16 23.44
C SER A 179 -1.75 8.75 23.21
N PRO A 180 -1.61 7.81 24.16
CA PRO A 180 -2.22 6.48 24.05
C PRO A 180 -3.74 6.54 23.87
N SER A 181 -4.40 7.56 24.41
CA SER A 181 -5.86 7.73 24.29
C SER A 181 -6.27 8.16 22.89
N GLN A 182 -5.51 9.07 22.25
CA GLN A 182 -5.73 9.47 20.86
C GLN A 182 -5.44 8.30 19.91
N LEU A 183 -4.36 7.57 20.17
CA LEU A 183 -4.02 6.38 19.39
C LEU A 183 -5.10 5.30 19.52
N PHE A 184 -5.61 5.08 20.74
CA PHE A 184 -6.74 4.17 20.96
C PHE A 184 -7.98 4.62 20.18
N ALA A 185 -8.38 5.89 20.27
CA ALA A 185 -9.54 6.41 19.56
C ALA A 185 -9.42 6.24 18.04
N LEU A 186 -8.27 6.60 17.47
CA LEU A 186 -7.97 6.39 16.06
C LEU A 186 -8.08 4.91 15.67
N LEU A 187 -7.36 4.05 16.39
CA LEU A 187 -7.30 2.63 16.04
C LEU A 187 -8.66 1.96 16.19
N TRP A 188 -9.39 2.28 17.26
CA TRP A 188 -10.73 1.77 17.49
C TRP A 188 -11.68 2.18 16.35
N GLU A 189 -11.69 3.44 15.95
CA GLU A 189 -12.53 3.89 14.84
C GLU A 189 -12.19 3.14 13.55
N LEU A 190 -10.88 2.98 13.24
CA LEU A 190 -10.44 2.21 12.09
C LEU A 190 -10.88 0.74 12.12
N THR A 191 -11.04 0.12 13.29
CA THR A 191 -11.54 -1.27 13.36
C THR A 191 -12.94 -1.42 12.78
N THR A 192 -13.77 -0.36 12.84
CA THR A 192 -15.14 -0.38 12.32
C THR A 192 -15.19 -0.10 10.81
N LYS A 193 -14.09 0.41 10.25
CA LYS A 193 -14.02 0.86 8.85
C LYS A 193 -13.08 0.04 7.98
N ALA A 194 -12.21 -0.80 8.55
CA ALA A 194 -11.22 -1.54 7.78
C ALA A 194 -11.00 -2.98 8.27
N LYS A 195 -10.77 -3.90 7.32
CA LYS A 195 -10.43 -5.31 7.64
C LYS A 195 -8.97 -5.46 8.09
N TRP A 196 -8.06 -4.74 7.44
CA TRP A 196 -6.62 -4.85 7.65
C TRP A 196 -5.99 -3.51 8.00
N LEU A 197 -5.03 -3.51 8.93
CA LEU A 197 -4.19 -2.37 9.27
C LEU A 197 -2.71 -2.73 9.10
N ILE A 198 -2.02 -1.97 8.25
CA ILE A 198 -0.64 -2.23 7.85
C ILE A 198 0.22 -1.05 8.32
N ILE A 199 1.14 -1.32 9.24
CA ILE A 199 2.00 -0.29 9.82
C ILE A 199 3.44 -0.51 9.41
N ILE A 200 4.00 0.48 8.72
CA ILE A 200 5.38 0.46 8.23
C ILE A 200 6.20 1.42 9.09
N SER A 201 7.22 0.92 9.76
CA SER A 201 8.01 1.73 10.70
C SER A 201 9.42 1.16 10.89
N PRO A 202 10.45 2.00 11.11
CA PRO A 202 11.82 1.54 11.38
C PRO A 202 11.96 1.04 12.83
N HIS A 203 10.96 1.28 13.66
CA HIS A 203 10.96 0.97 15.08
C HIS A 203 9.65 0.31 15.49
N LYS A 204 9.64 -0.37 16.63
CA LYS A 204 8.48 -1.11 17.14
C LYS A 204 7.35 -0.23 17.71
N LYS A 205 7.50 1.10 17.71
CA LYS A 205 6.49 2.05 18.21
C LYS A 205 5.51 2.50 17.12
N PRO A 206 4.24 2.82 17.46
CA PRO A 206 3.64 2.63 18.79
C PRO A 206 3.30 1.17 19.09
N GLU A 207 3.10 0.83 20.35
CA GLU A 207 2.62 -0.49 20.79
C GLU A 207 1.09 -0.50 20.71
N ILE A 208 0.54 -1.51 20.04
CA ILE A 208 -0.90 -1.72 19.89
C ILE A 208 -1.28 -2.89 20.80
N LYS A 209 -2.27 -2.68 21.65
CA LYS A 209 -2.75 -3.71 22.58
C LYS A 209 -3.84 -4.55 21.93
N ASP A 210 -3.88 -5.84 22.25
CA ASP A 210 -4.92 -6.77 21.78
C ASP A 210 -6.36 -6.32 22.11
N THR A 211 -6.54 -5.51 23.16
CA THR A 211 -7.87 -4.98 23.55
C THR A 211 -8.34 -3.80 22.69
N TRP A 212 -7.55 -3.35 21.71
CA TRP A 212 -7.87 -2.21 20.85
C TRP A 212 -8.58 -2.60 19.55
N GLY A 213 -9.06 -3.85 19.47
CA GLY A 213 -9.82 -4.39 18.35
C GLY A 213 -8.98 -4.78 17.12
N TRP A 214 -7.67 -4.93 17.31
CA TRP A 214 -6.72 -5.36 16.30
C TRP A 214 -5.94 -6.58 16.77
N ASP A 215 -6.06 -7.69 16.05
CA ASP A 215 -5.26 -8.89 16.28
C ASP A 215 -4.00 -8.82 15.41
N HIS A 216 -2.82 -8.91 16.03
CA HIS A 216 -1.57 -9.02 15.29
C HIS A 216 -1.57 -10.29 14.43
N TRP A 217 -1.15 -10.17 13.18
CA TRP A 217 -1.28 -11.24 12.19
C TRP A 217 0.07 -11.75 11.71
N ASP A 218 0.22 -13.07 11.69
CA ASP A 218 1.38 -13.75 11.15
C ASP A 218 1.14 -14.03 9.66
N VAL A 219 1.88 -13.32 8.81
CA VAL A 219 1.73 -13.39 7.34
C VAL A 219 2.21 -14.72 6.77
N GLU A 220 3.15 -15.41 7.43
CA GLU A 220 3.69 -16.68 6.95
C GLU A 220 2.72 -17.83 7.20
N THR A 221 2.16 -17.89 8.41
CA THR A 221 1.17 -18.92 8.79
C THR A 221 -0.27 -18.55 8.43
N TRP A 222 -0.52 -17.29 8.08
CA TRP A 222 -1.84 -16.71 7.82
C TRP A 222 -2.82 -16.94 8.98
N ALA A 223 -2.37 -16.63 10.20
CA ALA A 223 -3.14 -16.81 11.42
C ALA A 223 -2.88 -15.67 12.42
N ARG A 224 -3.68 -15.60 13.49
CA ARG A 224 -3.40 -14.72 14.63
C ARG A 224 -2.01 -15.05 15.18
N ALA A 225 -1.18 -14.02 15.30
CA ALA A 225 0.17 -14.15 15.79
C ALA A 225 0.19 -14.60 17.25
N THR A 226 1.14 -15.46 17.57
CA THR A 226 1.44 -15.89 18.93
C THR A 226 2.56 -15.02 19.51
N PRO A 227 2.81 -15.04 20.84
CA PRO A 227 3.97 -14.36 21.43
C PRO A 227 5.32 -14.79 20.83
N THR A 228 5.38 -15.96 20.20
CA THR A 228 6.56 -16.50 19.51
C THR A 228 6.62 -16.17 18.01
N SER A 229 5.53 -15.67 17.43
CA SER A 229 5.48 -15.31 16.00
C SER A 229 6.39 -14.11 15.71
N PRO A 230 6.95 -14.01 14.49
CA PRO A 230 7.71 -12.85 14.07
C PRO A 230 6.84 -11.58 14.12
N PHE A 231 7.45 -10.42 14.40
CA PHE A 231 6.80 -9.09 14.45
C PHE A 231 6.44 -8.54 13.05
N GLY A 232 5.99 -9.42 12.15
CA GLY A 232 5.68 -9.12 10.75
C GLY A 232 6.89 -9.21 9.82
N ILE A 233 6.79 -8.56 8.65
CA ILE A 233 7.79 -8.65 7.57
C ILE A 233 8.90 -7.63 7.82
N LEU A 234 10.13 -8.09 8.00
CA LEU A 234 11.32 -7.22 8.14
C LEU A 234 12.08 -7.16 6.81
N LYS A 235 12.22 -5.94 6.26
CA LYS A 235 13.02 -5.69 5.06
C LYS A 235 13.78 -4.39 5.20
N ASP A 236 15.10 -4.41 4.97
CA ASP A 236 15.97 -3.24 5.00
C ASP A 236 15.83 -2.38 6.29
N ARG A 237 15.71 -3.05 7.45
CA ARG A 237 15.46 -2.44 8.79
C ARG A 237 14.11 -1.75 8.96
N VAL A 238 13.18 -1.95 8.03
CA VAL A 238 11.80 -1.48 8.11
C VAL A 238 10.91 -2.67 8.46
N HIS A 239 10.14 -2.51 9.53
CA HIS A 239 9.12 -3.46 9.96
C HIS A 239 7.80 -3.14 9.28
N CYS A 240 7.18 -4.15 8.67
CA CYS A 240 5.78 -4.15 8.26
C CYS A 240 5.00 -5.02 9.26
N ARG A 241 4.25 -4.38 10.15
CA ARG A 241 3.38 -5.03 11.11
C ARG A 241 1.97 -5.07 10.53
N VAL A 242 1.35 -6.24 10.57
CA VAL A 242 0.05 -6.50 9.97
C VAL A 242 -0.92 -6.84 11.09
N PHE A 243 -2.10 -6.23 11.04
CA PHE A 243 -3.16 -6.46 12.00
C PHE A 243 -4.48 -6.71 11.28
N ARG A 244 -5.28 -7.63 11.81
CA ARG A 244 -6.64 -7.92 11.35
C ARG A 244 -7.64 -7.33 12.33
N SER A 245 -8.70 -6.71 11.82
CA SER A 245 -9.76 -6.15 12.66
C SER A 245 -10.62 -7.25 13.28
N CYS A 246 -10.90 -7.12 14.58
CA CYS A 246 -11.78 -8.03 15.30
C CYS A 246 -13.27 -7.87 14.88
N ASN A 247 -13.65 -6.77 14.24
CA ASN A 247 -15.04 -6.52 13.81
C ASN A 247 -15.42 -7.23 12.51
N PHE A 248 -14.43 -7.76 11.77
CA PHE A 248 -14.62 -8.42 10.47
C PHE A 248 -14.06 -9.84 10.46
N SER A 249 -13.87 -10.42 11.65
CA SER A 249 -13.40 -11.80 11.80
C SER A 249 -14.60 -12.73 11.76
N ASP A 250 -14.83 -13.36 10.60
CA ASP A 250 -15.73 -14.52 10.42
C ASP A 250 -15.12 -15.79 11.06
#